data_AF-R4PZC2-F1
#
_entry.id   AF-R4PZC2-F1
#
_cell.length_a   1.000
_cell.length_b   1.000
_cell.length_c   1.000
_cell.angle_alpha   90.00
_cell.angle_beta   90.00
_cell.angle_gamma   90.00
#
_symmetry.space_group_name_H-M   'P 1'
#
loop_
_entity.id
_entity.type
_entity.pdbx_description
1 polymer ?
#
loop_
_entity_poly.entity_id
_entity_poly.type
_entity_poly.pdbx_seq_one_letter_code
_entity_poly.pdbx_strand_id
1 'polypeptide(L)'
;MDYNVLLHFARSGGGGSSGGGGGDMGLAIVGYIPSYYLGKLVKKLFPRTLELIISAACATVFSIILFIIGIVAGGAMWWFMTLVIIGIWLGWHSAFFDIWDKLSKRRKAAKQKLSSAAQTDNAWDEASLVSYAQQVFMAYQSDWSKGDTGRIKTYATQRYTYHAYLLMLALLQLGRQNVVGNPTILRCEIIDIHDDADNTKDSFTVAIEATADDILIDTASNTQLFRDASSFTEYWTFQRNQSSWLLDHIEQSTADKSLADNQLAAFAAANNMYYSLDMGWLFLPRYGQLLGNGKFGKSDVNNHVIGMWDKYLVQFYTLSLMPSDSTVLPKIVAQICVPKSYGGIWIRPKSGNIFNKNLFGDGAPKGYTKYEFEWPDFNKRYDVYATDADRLATFELLNPGFMAYLYDTDGNICIEVTDNIIYLYKNQKAATSADYQLMVTLMQKAYKELQL
;
A
#
# COMPACT_ATOMS: atom_id res chain seq x y z
N MET A 1 -13.09 26.09 7.84
CA MET A 1 -13.14 24.63 8.07
C MET A 1 -12.04 24.04 7.21
N ASP A 2 -10.88 23.82 7.80
CA ASP A 2 -9.71 23.31 7.09
C ASP A 2 -9.86 21.80 6.90
N TYR A 3 -10.09 21.38 5.67
CA TYR A 3 -10.16 19.99 5.26
C TYR A 3 -8.73 19.46 5.04
N ASN A 4 -8.01 19.17 6.12
CA ASN A 4 -6.84 18.30 6.04
C ASN A 4 -7.34 16.86 6.01
N VAL A 5 -7.59 16.35 4.80
CA VAL A 5 -7.86 14.93 4.64
C VAL A 5 -6.55 14.17 4.78
N LEU A 6 -6.59 13.20 5.67
CA LEU A 6 -5.47 12.72 6.46
C LEU A 6 -5.13 11.32 5.88
N LEU A 7 -3.91 11.19 5.32
CA LEU A 7 -3.45 10.14 4.38
C LEU A 7 -2.61 9.08 5.12
N HIS A 8 -3.14 7.88 5.42
CA HIS A 8 -2.56 7.09 6.54
C HIS A 8 -2.52 5.58 6.32
N PHE A 9 -1.34 4.95 6.43
CA PHE A 9 -1.21 3.67 7.13
C PHE A 9 0.24 3.29 7.51
N ALA A 10 0.47 2.19 8.26
CA ALA A 10 1.77 1.62 8.61
C ALA A 10 2.20 0.51 7.65
N ARG A 11 3.38 -0.09 7.84
CA ARG A 11 3.90 -1.33 7.23
C ARG A 11 3.12 -2.57 7.63
N SER A 12 2.26 -2.47 8.66
CA SER A 12 1.11 -3.36 8.79
C SER A 12 0.16 -3.29 7.57
N GLY A 13 0.44 -2.43 6.59
CA GLY A 13 -0.12 -2.35 5.24
C GLY A 13 0.80 -2.85 4.14
N GLY A 14 1.86 -3.57 4.47
CA GLY A 14 2.78 -4.16 3.51
C GLY A 14 3.50 -3.13 2.64
N GLY A 15 4.26 -2.23 3.26
CA GLY A 15 5.29 -1.33 2.68
C GLY A 15 5.27 -1.06 1.16
N GLY A 16 5.20 0.21 0.76
CA GLY A 16 5.34 0.62 -0.64
C GLY A 16 6.59 0.05 -1.34
N SER A 17 6.49 -0.20 -2.65
CA SER A 17 7.60 -0.79 -3.41
C SER A 17 8.77 0.19 -3.53
N SER A 18 9.79 0.04 -2.68
CA SER A 18 11.12 0.55 -3.02
C SER A 18 11.64 -0.32 -4.15
N GLY A 19 11.90 0.27 -5.32
CA GLY A 19 12.42 -0.41 -6.51
C GLY A 19 13.74 -1.13 -6.25
N GLY A 20 13.67 -2.32 -5.65
CA GLY A 20 14.76 -3.22 -5.40
C GLY A 20 14.40 -4.54 -6.07
N GLY A 21 14.98 -4.79 -7.24
CA GLY A 21 14.85 -6.07 -7.93
C GLY A 21 15.30 -7.20 -7.01
N GLY A 22 14.34 -7.90 -6.41
CA GLY A 22 14.55 -9.16 -5.72
C GLY A 22 15.01 -10.24 -6.71
N GLY A 23 16.31 -10.28 -6.93
CA GLY A 23 17.05 -11.30 -7.67
C GLY A 23 18.53 -11.00 -7.47
N ASP A 24 19.21 -11.79 -6.63
CA ASP A 24 20.63 -11.67 -6.27
C ASP A 24 21.07 -10.47 -5.41
N MET A 25 20.34 -10.19 -4.33
CA MET A 25 20.75 -9.20 -3.30
C MET A 25 22.10 -9.51 -2.60
N GLY A 26 22.61 -10.75 -2.65
CA GLY A 26 23.87 -11.10 -2.00
C GLY A 26 25.08 -10.32 -2.54
N LEU A 27 25.09 -10.01 -3.85
CA LEU A 27 26.22 -9.37 -4.50
C LEU A 27 26.14 -7.84 -4.51
N ALA A 28 24.93 -7.27 -4.56
CA ALA A 28 24.74 -5.82 -4.47
C ALA A 28 25.19 -5.25 -3.11
N ILE A 29 25.12 -6.05 -2.03
CA ILE A 29 25.60 -5.68 -0.70
C ILE A 29 27.10 -5.29 -0.71
N VAL A 30 27.90 -5.94 -1.57
CA VAL A 30 29.35 -5.70 -1.70
C VAL A 30 29.65 -4.27 -2.11
N GLY A 31 28.83 -3.69 -3.01
CA GLY A 31 28.94 -2.28 -3.39
C GLY A 31 28.23 -1.34 -2.42
N TYR A 32 27.10 -1.78 -1.86
CA TYR A 32 26.23 -0.98 -1.00
C TYR A 32 26.92 -0.55 0.30
N ILE A 33 27.45 -1.50 1.07
CA ILE A 33 27.97 -1.22 2.41
C ILE A 33 29.12 -0.20 2.36
N PRO A 34 30.18 -0.39 1.54
CA PRO A 34 31.29 0.56 1.48
C PRO A 34 30.82 1.94 1.00
N SER A 35 29.95 1.99 -0.01
CA SER A 35 29.44 3.25 -0.58
C SER A 35 28.59 4.03 0.42
N TYR A 36 27.74 3.34 1.20
CA TYR A 36 26.92 3.96 2.23
C TYR A 36 27.77 4.64 3.32
N TYR A 37 28.75 3.92 3.87
CA TYR A 37 29.63 4.47 4.90
C TYR A 37 30.56 5.55 4.36
N LEU A 38 31.06 5.39 3.13
CA LEU A 38 31.85 6.43 2.47
C LEU A 38 31.02 7.70 2.25
N GLY A 39 29.76 7.57 1.82
CA GLY A 39 28.84 8.69 1.68
C GLY A 39 28.61 9.42 3.01
N LYS A 40 28.37 8.69 4.10
CA LYS A 40 28.27 9.27 5.46
C LYS A 40 29.56 9.97 5.91
N LEU A 41 30.71 9.42 5.57
CA LEU A 41 32.01 10.03 5.89
C LEU A 41 32.21 11.34 5.12
N VAL A 42 31.89 11.37 3.83
CA VAL A 42 31.94 12.59 3.00
C VAL A 42 31.01 13.66 3.57
N LYS A 43 29.79 13.30 3.98
CA LYS A 43 28.87 14.22 4.67
C LYS A 43 29.45 14.84 5.94
N LYS A 44 30.25 14.06 6.69
CA LYS A 44 30.87 14.54 7.93
C LYS A 44 32.02 15.50 7.68
N LEU A 45 32.72 15.35 6.56
CA LEU A 45 34.00 16.02 6.30
C LEU A 45 33.88 17.29 5.45
N PHE A 46 32.81 17.44 4.66
CA PHE A 46 32.67 18.53 3.70
C PHE A 46 31.42 19.38 3.97
N PRO A 47 31.40 20.65 3.53
CA PRO A 47 30.19 21.48 3.54
C PRO A 47 29.17 21.02 2.48
N ARG A 48 27.86 21.22 2.74
CA ARG A 48 26.73 20.79 1.88
C ARG A 48 26.85 21.12 0.38
N THR A 49 27.51 22.23 0.02
CA THR A 49 27.71 22.63 -1.38
C THR A 49 28.72 21.75 -2.13
N LEU A 50 29.66 21.13 -1.41
CA LEU A 50 30.74 20.29 -1.95
C LEU A 50 30.47 18.79 -1.80
N GLU A 51 29.69 18.40 -0.78
CA GLU A 51 29.40 16.99 -0.47
C GLU A 51 28.84 16.20 -1.68
N LEU A 52 27.81 16.72 -2.36
CA LEU A 52 27.17 16.05 -3.50
C LEU A 52 28.12 15.89 -4.69
N ILE A 53 28.94 16.91 -4.96
CA ILE A 53 29.87 16.90 -6.11
C ILE A 53 31.02 15.92 -5.86
N ILE A 54 31.66 16.00 -4.69
CA ILE A 54 32.78 15.12 -4.32
C ILE A 54 32.30 13.67 -4.25
N SER A 55 31.12 13.43 -3.68
CA SER A 55 30.61 12.08 -3.52
C SER A 55 30.13 11.46 -4.84
N ALA A 56 29.43 12.22 -5.69
CA ALA A 56 29.04 11.76 -7.02
C ALA A 56 30.26 11.46 -7.89
N ALA A 57 31.32 12.29 -7.79
CA ALA A 57 32.58 12.03 -8.48
C ALA A 57 33.23 10.73 -7.98
N CYS A 58 33.32 10.49 -6.67
CA CYS A 58 33.85 9.24 -6.12
C CYS A 58 33.05 8.00 -6.58
N ALA A 59 31.72 8.03 -6.42
CA ALA A 59 30.86 6.91 -6.82
C ALA A 59 30.95 6.62 -8.34
N THR A 60 31.05 7.67 -9.15
CA THR A 60 31.22 7.57 -10.60
C THR A 60 32.59 6.98 -10.98
N VAL A 61 33.68 7.46 -10.36
CA VAL A 61 35.03 6.94 -10.63
C VAL A 61 35.13 5.46 -10.30
N PHE A 62 34.64 5.03 -9.13
CA PHE A 62 34.59 3.61 -8.78
C PHE A 62 33.73 2.80 -9.74
N SER A 63 32.58 3.35 -10.16
CA SER A 63 31.70 2.67 -11.13
C SER A 63 32.37 2.49 -12.48
N ILE A 64 33.11 3.50 -12.97
CA ILE A 64 33.85 3.43 -14.23
C ILE A 64 34.95 2.37 -14.15
N ILE A 65 35.70 2.31 -13.06
CA ILE A 65 36.76 1.30 -12.87
C ILE A 65 36.17 -0.11 -12.90
N LEU A 66 35.09 -0.35 -12.14
CA LEU A 66 34.43 -1.66 -12.10
C LEU A 66 33.80 -2.04 -13.45
N PHE A 67 33.25 -1.06 -14.17
CA PHE A 67 32.70 -1.25 -15.51
C PHE A 67 33.80 -1.71 -16.48
N ILE A 68 34.95 -1.03 -16.50
CA ILE A 68 36.10 -1.41 -17.34
C ILE A 68 36.59 -2.82 -16.98
N ILE A 69 36.74 -3.14 -15.69
CA ILE A 69 37.14 -4.49 -15.25
C ILE A 69 36.14 -5.54 -15.74
N GLY A 70 34.85 -5.24 -15.66
CA GLY A 70 33.80 -6.12 -16.16
C GLY A 70 33.90 -6.37 -17.67
N ILE A 71 34.14 -5.32 -18.48
CA ILE A 71 34.31 -5.47 -19.94
C ILE A 71 35.51 -6.37 -20.24
N VAL A 72 36.64 -6.11 -19.59
CA VAL A 72 37.90 -6.83 -19.85
C VAL A 72 37.81 -8.29 -19.45
N ALA A 73 37.17 -8.60 -18.32
CA ALA A 73 37.05 -9.97 -17.82
C ALA A 73 35.95 -10.78 -18.53
N GLY A 74 34.90 -10.12 -19.05
CA GLY A 74 33.80 -10.75 -19.78
C GLY A 74 32.96 -11.74 -18.95
N GLY A 75 31.99 -12.38 -19.62
CA GLY A 75 31.19 -13.47 -19.06
C GLY A 75 30.46 -13.12 -17.75
N ALA A 76 30.57 -14.01 -16.75
CA ALA A 76 29.94 -13.84 -15.44
C ALA A 76 30.51 -12.65 -14.63
N MET A 77 31.75 -12.23 -14.92
CA MET A 77 32.39 -11.11 -14.21
C MET A 77 31.75 -9.76 -14.58
N TRP A 78 31.30 -9.60 -15.83
CA TRP A 78 30.53 -8.43 -16.27
C TRP A 78 29.23 -8.27 -15.49
N TRP A 79 28.49 -9.38 -15.34
CA TRP A 79 27.27 -9.42 -14.54
C TRP A 79 27.54 -9.10 -13.07
N PHE A 80 28.59 -9.70 -12.49
CA PHE A 80 29.02 -9.42 -11.12
C PHE A 80 29.32 -7.93 -10.90
N MET A 81 30.12 -7.31 -11.76
CA MET A 81 30.48 -5.89 -11.62
C MET A 81 29.29 -4.96 -11.77
N THR A 82 28.34 -5.30 -12.66
CA THR A 82 27.09 -4.54 -12.81
C THR A 82 26.26 -4.53 -11.52
N LEU A 83 26.13 -5.67 -10.84
CA LEU A 83 25.43 -5.77 -9.55
C LEU A 83 26.14 -4.98 -8.44
N VAL A 84 27.47 -4.98 -8.42
CA VAL A 84 28.25 -4.16 -7.46
C VAL A 84 28.05 -2.66 -7.72
N ILE A 85 28.06 -2.22 -8.99
CA ILE A 85 27.80 -0.82 -9.36
C ILE A 85 26.40 -0.39 -8.91
N ILE A 86 25.37 -1.21 -9.15
CA ILE A 86 24.01 -0.96 -8.65
C ILE A 86 24.05 -0.80 -7.12
N GLY A 87 24.74 -1.70 -6.43
CA GLY A 87 24.98 -1.61 -4.98
C GLY A 87 25.59 -0.26 -4.55
N ILE A 88 26.62 0.21 -5.24
CA ILE A 88 27.29 1.50 -4.94
C ILE A 88 26.30 2.66 -5.04
N TRP A 89 25.50 2.73 -6.10
CA TRP A 89 24.55 3.83 -6.28
C TRP A 89 23.38 3.76 -5.29
N LEU A 90 22.92 2.56 -4.93
CA LEU A 90 21.94 2.36 -3.85
C LEU A 90 22.50 2.82 -2.50
N GLY A 91 23.73 2.41 -2.14
CA GLY A 91 24.38 2.81 -0.89
C GLY A 91 24.61 4.31 -0.81
N TRP A 92 25.01 4.91 -1.94
CA TRP A 92 25.19 6.36 -2.06
C TRP A 92 23.86 7.11 -1.90
N HIS A 93 22.81 6.66 -2.58
CA HIS A 93 21.49 7.26 -2.47
C HIS A 93 20.97 7.20 -1.02
N SER A 94 21.07 6.04 -0.36
CA SER A 94 20.68 5.88 1.04
C SER A 94 21.50 6.75 1.99
N ALA A 95 22.79 6.95 1.73
CA ALA A 95 23.62 7.83 2.55
C ALA A 95 23.25 9.30 2.40
N PHE A 96 22.83 9.74 1.19
CA PHE A 96 22.57 11.15 0.89
C PHE A 96 21.12 11.59 1.06
N PHE A 97 20.17 10.73 0.74
CA PHE A 97 18.75 10.99 0.77
C PHE A 97 18.04 10.28 1.93
N ASP A 98 18.76 10.05 3.03
CA ASP A 98 18.22 9.56 4.29
C ASP A 98 16.98 10.37 4.68
N ILE A 99 15.88 9.67 4.99
CA ILE A 99 14.62 10.24 5.45
C ILE A 99 14.86 11.19 6.63
N TRP A 100 15.82 10.88 7.50
CA TRP A 100 16.14 11.72 8.64
C TRP A 100 16.76 13.06 8.26
N ASP A 101 17.37 13.21 7.10
CA ASP A 101 17.83 14.54 6.66
C ASP A 101 16.66 15.40 6.18
N LYS A 102 15.70 14.79 5.47
CA LYS A 102 14.45 15.45 5.06
C LYS A 102 13.64 15.92 6.28
N LEU A 103 13.64 15.12 7.34
CA LEU A 103 12.92 15.42 8.58
C LEU A 103 13.65 16.41 9.51
N SER A 104 14.94 16.70 9.27
CA SER A 104 15.77 17.51 10.20
C SER A 104 15.16 18.87 10.57
N LYS A 105 14.57 19.57 9.59
CA LYS A 105 13.90 20.86 9.81
C LYS A 105 12.66 20.70 10.69
N ARG A 106 11.82 19.70 10.39
CA ARG A 106 10.59 19.40 11.15
C ARG A 106 10.91 19.06 12.60
N ARG A 107 11.91 18.20 12.82
CA ARG A 107 12.39 17.85 14.17
C ARG A 107 12.85 19.04 14.98
N LYS A 108 13.65 19.93 14.39
CA LYS A 108 14.14 21.13 15.07
C LYS A 108 12.97 22.04 15.46
N ALA A 109 12.00 22.23 14.58
CA ALA A 109 10.81 23.02 14.84
C ALA A 109 9.93 22.38 15.93
N ALA A 110 9.68 21.08 15.85
CA ALA A 110 8.92 20.33 16.85
C ALA A 110 9.57 20.42 18.23
N LYS A 111 10.90 20.25 18.33
CA LYS A 111 11.62 20.37 19.59
C LYS A 111 11.52 21.76 20.23
N GLN A 112 11.55 22.82 19.43
CA GLN A 112 11.37 24.19 19.92
C GLN A 112 9.95 24.42 20.46
N LYS A 113 8.92 23.97 19.72
CA LYS A 113 7.53 24.07 20.17
C LYS A 113 7.31 23.24 21.45
N LEU A 114 7.87 22.03 21.50
CA LEU A 114 7.72 21.09 22.62
C LEU A 114 8.34 21.67 23.90
N SER A 115 9.54 22.25 23.79
CA SER A 115 10.20 22.92 24.91
C SER A 115 9.42 24.14 25.42
N SER A 116 8.53 24.73 24.61
CA SER A 116 7.67 25.82 25.04
C SER A 116 6.42 25.28 25.74
N ALA A 117 5.74 24.29 25.14
CA ALA A 117 4.55 23.66 25.69
C ALA A 117 4.82 22.96 27.04
N ALA A 118 5.97 22.29 27.17
CA ALA A 118 6.39 21.59 28.39
C ALA A 118 6.65 22.53 29.59
N GLN A 119 6.74 23.85 29.40
CA GLN A 119 6.91 24.80 30.51
C GLN A 119 5.62 24.96 31.33
N THR A 120 4.47 24.75 30.70
CA THR A 120 3.15 24.98 31.30
C THR A 120 2.33 23.71 31.44
N ASP A 121 2.63 22.68 30.64
CA ASP A 121 1.89 21.42 30.65
C ASP A 121 2.83 20.22 30.59
N ASN A 122 2.84 19.45 31.68
CA ASN A 122 3.68 18.27 31.86
C ASN A 122 3.32 17.12 30.91
N ALA A 123 2.17 17.17 30.21
CA ALA A 123 1.83 16.19 29.18
C ALA A 123 2.79 16.22 27.99
N TRP A 124 3.55 17.31 27.82
CA TRP A 124 4.50 17.55 26.73
C TRP A 124 5.95 17.16 27.03
N ASP A 125 6.20 16.24 27.97
CA ASP A 125 7.54 15.75 28.26
C ASP A 125 8.12 14.88 27.11
N GLU A 126 9.17 15.37 26.44
CA GLU A 126 9.79 14.71 25.25
C GLU A 126 10.16 13.25 25.52
N ALA A 127 10.79 12.98 26.67
CA ALA A 127 11.28 11.64 27.00
C ALA A 127 10.11 10.66 27.22
N SER A 128 9.07 11.10 27.94
CA SER A 128 7.87 10.31 28.19
C SER A 128 7.09 10.03 26.91
N LEU A 129 6.92 11.04 26.05
CA LEU A 129 6.24 10.89 24.76
C LEU A 129 6.94 9.90 23.83
N VAL A 130 8.27 10.01 23.70
CA VAL A 130 9.07 9.09 22.86
C VAL A 130 9.02 7.67 23.44
N SER A 131 9.19 7.50 24.75
CA SER A 131 9.11 6.19 25.39
C SER A 131 7.72 5.55 25.21
N TYR A 132 6.66 6.34 25.37
CA TYR A 132 5.29 5.88 25.17
C TYR A 132 5.05 5.45 23.72
N ALA A 133 5.49 6.25 22.74
CA ALA A 133 5.34 5.90 21.34
C ALA A 133 6.09 4.62 20.95
N GLN A 134 7.29 4.39 21.51
CA GLN A 134 8.03 3.13 21.32
C GLN A 134 7.28 1.92 21.91
N GLN A 135 6.68 2.08 23.09
CA GLN A 135 5.87 1.02 23.71
C GLN A 135 4.63 0.70 22.87
N VAL A 136 3.91 1.73 22.42
CA VAL A 136 2.73 1.57 21.56
C VAL A 136 3.10 0.94 20.22
N PHE A 137 4.23 1.33 19.62
CA PHE A 137 4.74 0.70 18.40
C PHE A 137 4.90 -0.82 18.58
N MET A 138 5.64 -1.24 19.61
CA MET A 138 5.92 -2.66 19.86
C MET A 138 4.64 -3.45 20.18
N ALA A 139 3.73 -2.86 20.97
CA ALA A 139 2.43 -3.46 21.28
C ALA A 139 1.58 -3.63 20.02
N TYR A 140 1.48 -2.58 19.19
CA TYR A 140 0.71 -2.59 17.96
C TYR A 140 1.23 -3.64 16.97
N GLN A 141 2.55 -3.78 16.78
CA GLN A 141 3.08 -4.84 15.89
C GLN A 141 2.66 -6.24 16.36
N SER A 142 2.66 -6.49 17.68
CA SER A 142 2.24 -7.77 18.26
C SER A 142 0.73 -8.02 18.11
N ASP A 143 -0.09 -7.01 18.45
CA ASP A 143 -1.54 -7.12 18.41
C ASP A 143 -2.05 -7.19 16.97
N TRP A 144 -1.42 -6.45 16.05
CA TRP A 144 -1.63 -6.55 14.61
C TRP A 144 -1.38 -7.98 14.13
N SER A 145 -0.23 -8.55 14.48
CA SER A 145 0.14 -9.91 14.10
C SER A 145 -0.85 -10.97 14.59
N LYS A 146 -1.54 -10.71 15.69
CA LYS A 146 -2.54 -11.61 16.30
C LYS A 146 -3.97 -11.32 15.83
N GLY A 147 -4.21 -10.23 15.11
CA GLY A 147 -5.55 -9.76 14.79
C GLY A 147 -6.35 -9.24 16.00
N ASP A 148 -5.67 -8.81 17.08
CA ASP A 148 -6.30 -8.46 18.35
C ASP A 148 -6.71 -6.97 18.41
N THR A 149 -7.79 -6.63 17.71
CA THR A 149 -8.37 -5.27 17.76
C THR A 149 -8.89 -4.89 19.15
N GLY A 150 -9.22 -5.86 20.00
CA GLY A 150 -9.61 -5.63 21.39
C GLY A 150 -8.47 -5.01 22.20
N ARG A 151 -7.23 -5.47 21.98
CA ARG A 151 -6.02 -4.88 22.55
C ARG A 151 -5.69 -3.52 21.95
N ILE A 152 -5.75 -3.36 20.63
CA ILE A 152 -5.51 -2.07 19.95
C ILE A 152 -6.39 -0.96 20.54
N LYS A 153 -7.65 -1.27 20.85
CA LYS A 153 -8.60 -0.34 21.47
C LYS A 153 -8.11 0.29 22.78
N THR A 154 -7.18 -0.34 23.49
CA THR A 154 -6.70 0.13 24.79
C THR A 154 -5.71 1.30 24.70
N TYR A 155 -5.09 1.51 23.52
CA TYR A 155 -4.09 2.56 23.30
C TYR A 155 -4.29 3.35 22.01
N ALA A 156 -5.36 3.09 21.26
CA ALA A 156 -5.72 3.83 20.05
C ALA A 156 -7.04 4.59 20.22
N THR A 157 -7.24 5.63 19.42
CA THR A 157 -8.53 6.32 19.35
C THR A 157 -9.60 5.35 18.86
N GLN A 158 -10.87 5.58 19.22
CA GLN A 158 -11.97 4.74 18.74
C GLN A 158 -12.03 4.72 17.21
N ARG A 159 -11.77 5.89 16.59
CA ARG A 159 -11.71 6.05 15.14
C ARG A 159 -10.63 5.15 14.53
N TYR A 160 -9.41 5.16 15.06
CA TYR A 160 -8.32 4.35 14.53
C TYR A 160 -8.49 2.86 14.81
N THR A 161 -9.02 2.51 15.98
CA THR A 161 -9.34 1.12 16.33
C THR A 161 -10.30 0.50 15.30
N TYR A 162 -11.35 1.24 14.91
CA TYR A 162 -12.29 0.75 13.92
C TYR A 162 -11.66 0.66 12.52
N HIS A 163 -10.78 1.57 12.15
CA HIS A 163 -10.01 1.45 10.91
C HIS A 163 -9.14 0.19 10.89
N ALA A 164 -8.35 -0.06 11.95
CA ALA A 164 -7.53 -1.25 12.08
C ALA A 164 -8.36 -2.54 12.00
N TYR A 165 -9.55 -2.55 12.61
CA TYR A 165 -10.50 -3.65 12.50
C TYR A 165 -10.90 -3.94 11.05
N LEU A 166 -11.24 -2.91 10.27
CA LEU A 166 -11.63 -3.09 8.87
C LEU A 166 -10.49 -3.66 8.02
N LEU A 167 -9.25 -3.23 8.27
CA LEU A 167 -8.07 -3.74 7.58
C LEU A 167 -7.78 -5.20 7.94
N MET A 168 -7.92 -5.58 9.21
CA MET A 168 -7.83 -6.98 9.64
C MET A 168 -8.97 -7.82 9.04
N LEU A 169 -10.18 -7.25 8.94
CA LEU A 169 -11.29 -7.92 8.28
C LEU A 169 -11.00 -8.13 6.79
N ALA A 170 -10.40 -7.16 6.10
CA ALA A 170 -9.98 -7.32 4.70
C ALA A 170 -8.94 -8.44 4.54
N LEU A 171 -7.96 -8.53 5.45
CA LEU A 171 -7.01 -9.64 5.48
C LEU A 171 -7.69 -11.00 5.68
N LEU A 172 -8.64 -11.06 6.61
CA LEU A 172 -9.43 -12.26 6.87
C LEU A 172 -10.21 -12.69 5.64
N GLN A 173 -10.85 -11.75 4.93
CA GLN A 173 -11.57 -12.03 3.68
C GLN A 173 -10.64 -12.58 2.59
N LEU A 174 -9.38 -12.13 2.56
CA LEU A 174 -8.36 -12.63 1.64
C LEU A 174 -7.75 -13.97 2.08
N GLY A 175 -8.12 -14.49 3.26
CA GLY A 175 -7.51 -15.70 3.84
C GLY A 175 -6.04 -15.49 4.22
N ARG A 176 -5.71 -14.30 4.73
CA ARG A 176 -4.34 -13.88 5.01
C ARG A 176 -4.14 -13.45 6.44
N GLN A 177 -2.91 -13.60 6.91
CA GLN A 177 -2.41 -13.04 8.15
C GLN A 177 -1.08 -12.37 7.88
N ASN A 178 -0.89 -11.16 8.43
CA ASN A 178 0.38 -10.48 8.41
C ASN A 178 1.05 -10.63 9.78
N VAL A 179 2.28 -11.11 9.81
CA VAL A 179 3.05 -11.38 11.02
C VAL A 179 4.30 -10.52 10.99
N VAL A 180 4.45 -9.66 12.00
CA VAL A 180 5.60 -8.78 12.16
C VAL A 180 6.54 -9.39 13.20
N GLY A 181 7.53 -10.14 12.73
CA GLY A 181 8.51 -10.84 13.56
C GLY A 181 9.67 -9.95 13.98
N ASN A 182 10.15 -10.11 15.22
CA ASN A 182 11.36 -9.45 15.75
C ASN A 182 11.47 -7.92 15.47
N PRO A 183 10.40 -7.13 15.67
CA PRO A 183 10.47 -5.69 15.40
C PRO A 183 11.54 -5.04 16.27
N THR A 184 12.39 -4.24 15.65
CA THR A 184 13.48 -3.51 16.32
C THR A 184 13.43 -2.06 15.90
N ILE A 185 13.33 -1.16 16.88
CA ILE A 185 13.36 0.29 16.64
C ILE A 185 14.82 0.72 16.49
N LEU A 186 15.15 1.30 15.34
CA LEU A 186 16.46 1.87 15.06
C LEU A 186 16.53 3.33 15.52
N ARG A 187 15.44 4.08 15.33
CA ARG A 187 15.35 5.49 15.69
C ARG A 187 13.90 5.92 15.90
N CYS A 188 13.65 6.76 16.90
CA CYS A 188 12.34 7.33 17.18
C CYS A 188 12.52 8.80 17.62
N GLU A 189 11.95 9.75 16.87
CA GLU A 189 12.04 11.18 17.22
C GLU A 189 10.72 11.90 16.89
N ILE A 190 10.33 12.84 17.73
CA ILE A 190 9.17 13.71 17.49
C ILE A 190 9.49 14.62 16.28
N ILE A 191 8.60 14.61 15.29
CA ILE A 191 8.73 15.39 14.06
C ILE A 191 7.67 16.48 13.92
N ASP A 192 6.59 16.40 14.70
CA ASP A 192 5.53 17.40 14.69
C ASP A 192 4.82 17.45 16.04
N ILE A 193 4.35 18.64 16.40
CA ILE A 193 3.42 18.84 17.52
C ILE A 193 2.41 19.94 17.17
N HIS A 194 1.20 19.75 17.68
CA HIS A 194 0.13 20.72 17.71
C HIS A 194 -0.36 20.84 19.15
N ASP A 195 -0.12 22.01 19.73
CA ASP A 195 -0.54 22.40 21.07
C ASP A 195 -1.61 23.47 20.90
N ASP A 196 -2.85 23.18 21.32
CA ASP A 196 -4.03 24.03 21.15
C ASP A 196 -4.54 24.50 22.51
N ALA A 197 -5.30 25.60 22.53
CA ALA A 197 -5.95 26.04 23.77
C ALA A 197 -6.99 25.02 24.28
N ASP A 198 -7.57 24.23 23.36
CA ASP A 198 -8.38 23.07 23.66
C ASP A 198 -7.53 21.81 23.58
N ASN A 199 -7.08 21.32 24.74
CA ASN A 199 -6.23 20.15 24.88
C ASN A 199 -6.75 18.89 24.16
N THR A 200 -8.05 18.80 23.84
CA THR A 200 -8.58 17.65 23.09
C THR A 200 -8.15 17.62 21.62
N LYS A 201 -7.60 18.73 21.12
CA LYS A 201 -7.04 18.87 19.78
C LYS A 201 -5.53 18.69 19.75
N ASP A 202 -4.90 18.57 20.92
CA ASP A 202 -3.46 18.36 21.00
C ASP A 202 -3.07 17.06 20.30
N SER A 203 -1.98 17.13 19.55
CA SER A 203 -1.42 15.96 18.89
C SER A 203 0.10 16.06 18.74
N PHE A 204 0.75 14.90 18.68
CA PHE A 204 2.16 14.83 18.29
C PHE A 204 2.38 13.70 17.30
N THR A 205 3.37 13.87 16.44
CA THR A 205 3.78 12.84 15.48
C THR A 205 5.24 12.47 15.74
N VAL A 206 5.52 11.17 15.87
CA VAL A 206 6.89 10.63 15.86
C VAL A 206 7.19 10.00 14.51
N ALA A 207 8.43 10.15 14.04
CA ALA A 207 8.98 9.26 13.03
C ALA A 207 9.61 8.06 13.75
N ILE A 208 9.29 6.86 13.31
CA ILE A 208 9.88 5.61 13.80
C ILE A 208 10.55 4.91 12.63
N GLU A 209 11.88 4.81 12.67
CA GLU A 209 12.64 3.92 11.79
C GLU A 209 12.83 2.58 12.50
N ALA A 210 12.48 1.50 11.83
CA ALA A 210 12.52 0.16 12.38
C ALA A 210 12.89 -0.89 11.34
N THR A 211 13.21 -2.09 11.81
CA THR A 211 13.35 -3.32 11.02
C THR A 211 12.46 -4.39 11.62
N ALA A 212 11.88 -5.26 10.79
CA ALA A 212 11.11 -6.41 11.23
C ALA A 212 11.10 -7.49 10.15
N ASP A 213 10.88 -8.74 10.54
CA ASP A 213 10.52 -9.83 9.64
C ASP A 213 9.03 -9.74 9.32
N ASP A 214 8.68 -8.94 8.33
CA ASP A 214 7.30 -8.74 7.90
C ASP A 214 6.88 -9.87 6.94
N ILE A 215 6.03 -10.77 7.43
CA ILE A 215 5.69 -12.04 6.77
C ILE A 215 4.19 -12.10 6.48
N LEU A 216 3.84 -12.29 5.21
CA LEU A 216 2.47 -12.56 4.78
C LEU A 216 2.24 -14.05 4.66
N ILE A 217 1.20 -14.57 5.32
CA ILE A 217 0.86 -15.99 5.37
C ILE A 217 -0.54 -16.19 4.76
N ASP A 218 -0.70 -17.19 3.89
CA ASP A 218 -2.01 -17.75 3.56
C ASP A 218 -2.47 -18.63 4.72
N THR A 219 -3.59 -18.30 5.35
CA THR A 219 -4.03 -18.95 6.58
C THR A 219 -4.62 -20.33 6.36
N ALA A 220 -5.06 -20.65 5.13
CA ALA A 220 -5.64 -21.95 4.82
C ALA A 220 -4.55 -23.00 4.62
N SER A 221 -3.47 -22.65 3.92
CA SER A 221 -2.33 -23.56 3.69
C SER A 221 -1.19 -23.40 4.70
N ASN A 222 -1.22 -22.34 5.52
CA ASN A 222 -0.12 -21.94 6.40
C ASN A 222 1.21 -21.74 5.66
N THR A 223 1.14 -21.22 4.43
CA THR A 223 2.33 -20.97 3.59
C THR A 223 2.67 -19.49 3.56
N GLN A 224 3.97 -19.19 3.66
CA GLN A 224 4.48 -17.85 3.44
C GLN A 224 4.27 -17.43 1.99
N LEU A 225 3.47 -16.39 1.78
CA LEU A 225 3.24 -15.74 0.49
C LEU A 225 4.36 -14.75 0.16
N PHE A 226 4.84 -14.03 1.17
CA PHE A 226 5.86 -12.99 1.03
C PHE A 226 6.59 -12.74 2.35
N ARG A 227 7.83 -12.24 2.26
CA ARG A 227 8.60 -11.74 3.41
C ARG A 227 9.40 -10.52 3.00
N ASP A 228 9.30 -9.46 3.77
CA ASP A 228 10.16 -8.28 3.67
C ASP A 228 10.87 -8.04 5.01
N ALA A 229 12.20 -7.94 4.97
CA ALA A 229 13.05 -7.67 6.12
C ALA A 229 13.81 -6.34 6.03
N SER A 230 13.47 -5.50 5.04
CA SER A 230 14.08 -4.18 4.84
C SER A 230 13.79 -3.26 6.02
N SER A 231 14.63 -2.26 6.27
CA SER A 231 14.27 -1.18 7.19
C SER A 231 13.14 -0.33 6.58
N PHE A 232 12.36 0.30 7.45
CA PHE A 232 11.25 1.16 7.06
C PHE A 232 11.14 2.34 8.01
N THR A 233 10.46 3.39 7.56
CA THR A 233 10.09 4.51 8.41
C THR A 233 8.60 4.80 8.31
N GLU A 234 7.99 5.03 9.47
CA GLU A 234 6.58 5.39 9.63
C GLU A 234 6.44 6.65 10.46
N TYR A 235 5.33 7.35 10.26
CA TYR A 235 4.93 8.51 11.05
C TYR A 235 3.72 8.14 11.89
N TRP A 236 3.88 8.11 13.21
CA TRP A 236 2.82 7.72 14.15
C TRP A 236 2.31 8.96 14.85
N THR A 237 1.04 9.26 14.66
CA THR A 237 0.40 10.43 15.28
C THR A 237 -0.48 10.00 16.42
N PHE A 238 -0.33 10.69 17.53
CA PHE A 238 -1.09 10.50 18.75
C PHE A 238 -1.93 11.72 19.01
N GLN A 239 -3.17 11.51 19.44
CA GLN A 239 -4.08 12.55 19.90
C GLN A 239 -4.19 12.48 21.42
N ARG A 240 -4.25 13.65 22.06
CA ARG A 240 -4.45 13.73 23.49
C ARG A 240 -5.86 13.28 23.87
N ASN A 241 -5.93 12.50 24.93
CA ASN A 241 -7.18 12.09 25.56
C ASN A 241 -7.05 12.29 27.07
N GLN A 242 -7.63 13.39 27.57
CA GLN A 242 -7.49 13.79 28.98
C GLN A 242 -6.01 13.94 29.36
N SER A 243 -5.52 13.11 30.29
CA SER A 243 -4.13 13.09 30.75
C SER A 243 -3.25 12.06 30.03
N SER A 244 -3.77 11.37 29.01
CA SER A 244 -3.02 10.36 28.24
C SER A 244 -3.00 10.70 26.74
N TRP A 245 -2.30 9.86 25.99
CA TRP A 245 -2.17 9.96 24.54
C TRP A 245 -2.68 8.67 23.92
N LEU A 246 -3.39 8.76 22.81
CA LEU A 246 -3.90 7.62 22.06
C LEU A 246 -3.41 7.67 20.63
N LEU A 247 -3.02 6.53 20.08
CA LEU A 247 -2.67 6.41 18.66
C LEU A 247 -3.88 6.73 17.79
N ASP A 248 -3.73 7.72 16.91
CA ASP A 248 -4.83 8.18 16.05
C ASP A 248 -4.64 7.80 14.58
N HIS A 249 -3.40 7.78 14.09
CA HIS A 249 -3.10 7.27 12.75
C HIS A 249 -1.61 6.98 12.57
N ILE A 250 -1.30 6.23 11.50
CA ILE A 250 0.05 5.90 11.08
C ILE A 250 0.19 6.26 9.59
N GLU A 251 1.32 6.82 9.14
CA GLU A 251 1.65 7.03 7.71
C GLU A 251 2.95 6.34 7.33
N GLN A 252 3.03 5.79 6.10
CA GLN A 252 4.28 5.29 5.56
C GLN A 252 5.08 6.44 4.96
N SER A 253 6.41 6.41 5.16
CA SER A 253 7.32 7.36 4.50
C SER A 253 7.41 7.19 2.98
N THR A 254 6.95 6.06 2.43
CA THR A 254 6.89 5.77 1.00
C THR A 254 5.71 6.43 0.29
N ALA A 255 4.71 6.88 1.05
CA ALA A 255 3.49 7.45 0.50
C ALA A 255 3.79 8.70 -0.34
N ASP A 256 3.48 8.64 -1.65
CA ASP A 256 3.63 9.77 -2.55
C ASP A 256 2.40 10.68 -2.45
N LYS A 257 2.52 11.75 -1.66
CA LYS A 257 1.45 12.72 -1.44
C LYS A 257 0.97 13.40 -2.73
N SER A 258 1.74 13.36 -3.83
CA SER A 258 1.29 13.88 -5.12
C SER A 258 0.25 13.00 -5.81
N LEU A 259 0.14 11.72 -5.41
CA LEU A 259 -0.83 10.76 -5.93
C LEU A 259 -2.15 10.74 -5.13
N ALA A 260 -2.27 11.56 -4.08
CA ALA A 260 -3.46 11.62 -3.25
C ALA A 260 -4.67 12.20 -3.99
N ASP A 261 -5.79 11.48 -3.96
CA ASP A 261 -7.07 11.99 -4.44
C ASP A 261 -7.89 12.59 -3.29
N ASN A 262 -7.89 13.92 -3.21
CA ASN A 262 -8.61 14.67 -2.17
C ASN A 262 -10.13 14.46 -2.22
N GLN A 263 -10.71 14.22 -3.40
CA GLN A 263 -12.16 14.02 -3.51
C GLN A 263 -12.56 12.63 -3.05
N LEU A 264 -11.75 11.61 -3.34
CA LEU A 264 -11.95 10.26 -2.82
C LEU A 264 -11.80 10.24 -1.30
N ALA A 265 -10.83 10.97 -0.77
CA ALA A 265 -10.62 11.09 0.65
C ALA A 265 -11.79 11.86 1.33
N ALA A 266 -12.32 12.91 0.70
CA ALA A 266 -13.53 13.60 1.13
C ALA A 266 -14.78 12.70 1.05
N PHE A 267 -14.89 11.88 0.00
CA PHE A 267 -15.95 10.87 -0.13
C PHE A 267 -15.90 9.88 1.02
N ALA A 268 -14.71 9.37 1.37
CA ALA A 268 -14.57 8.45 2.49
C ALA A 268 -15.05 9.10 3.79
N ALA A 269 -14.62 10.33 4.07
CA ALA A 269 -15.05 11.08 5.24
C ALA A 269 -16.58 11.31 5.28
N ALA A 270 -17.19 11.69 4.15
CA ALA A 270 -18.63 11.92 4.05
C ALA A 270 -19.48 10.65 4.26
N ASN A 271 -18.89 9.47 4.07
CA ASN A 271 -19.56 8.18 4.16
C ASN A 271 -19.14 7.34 5.37
N ASN A 272 -18.46 7.93 6.37
CA ASN A 272 -17.92 7.22 7.53
C ASN A 272 -16.99 6.05 7.15
N MET A 273 -16.26 6.20 6.05
CA MET A 273 -15.23 5.28 5.59
C MET A 273 -13.85 5.87 5.87
N TYR A 274 -12.83 5.05 5.68
CA TYR A 274 -11.43 5.40 5.92
C TYR A 274 -10.68 5.45 4.62
N TYR A 275 -9.76 6.41 4.51
CA TYR A 275 -8.90 6.59 3.35
C TYR A 275 -7.44 6.40 3.78
N SER A 276 -6.70 5.67 2.95
CA SER A 276 -5.28 5.42 3.08
C SER A 276 -4.61 5.62 1.73
N LEU A 277 -3.59 6.46 1.67
CA LEU A 277 -2.92 6.77 0.40
C LEU A 277 -2.12 5.58 -0.12
N ASP A 278 -1.40 4.89 0.76
CA ASP A 278 -0.48 3.81 0.44
C ASP A 278 -0.81 2.61 1.34
N MET A 279 -1.26 1.53 0.72
CA MET A 279 -1.57 0.23 1.33
C MET A 279 -0.70 -0.89 0.75
N GLY A 280 0.37 -0.52 0.03
CA GLY A 280 1.39 -1.42 -0.46
C GLY A 280 0.85 -2.70 -1.11
N TRP A 281 1.46 -3.82 -0.75
CA TRP A 281 1.14 -5.13 -1.34
C TRP A 281 0.15 -5.97 -0.52
N LEU A 282 -0.29 -5.49 0.64
CA LEU A 282 -0.98 -6.33 1.61
C LEU A 282 -2.37 -6.80 1.14
N PHE A 283 -3.09 -5.89 0.50
CA PHE A 283 -4.47 -6.07 0.07
C PHE A 283 -4.61 -6.43 -1.41
N LEU A 284 -3.51 -6.87 -2.04
CA LEU A 284 -3.56 -7.38 -3.41
C LEU A 284 -4.61 -8.51 -3.52
N PRO A 285 -5.40 -8.59 -4.60
CA PRO A 285 -6.34 -9.70 -4.80
C PRO A 285 -5.66 -11.06 -4.65
N ARG A 286 -6.40 -12.09 -4.23
CA ARG A 286 -5.82 -13.41 -3.91
C ARG A 286 -5.29 -14.13 -5.14
N TYR A 287 -6.07 -14.12 -6.21
CA TYR A 287 -5.78 -14.73 -7.50
C TYR A 287 -6.69 -14.08 -8.57
N GLY A 288 -6.64 -14.59 -9.79
CA GLY A 288 -7.52 -14.16 -10.88
C GLY A 288 -6.87 -13.18 -11.86
N GLN A 289 -7.63 -12.72 -12.85
CA GLN A 289 -7.22 -11.79 -13.91
C GLN A 289 -6.94 -10.38 -13.39
N LEU A 290 -7.65 -9.96 -12.34
CA LEU A 290 -7.40 -8.67 -11.69
C LEU A 290 -5.95 -8.60 -11.20
N LEU A 291 -5.50 -9.63 -10.48
CA LEU A 291 -4.10 -9.76 -10.04
C LEU A 291 -3.17 -10.04 -11.23
N GLY A 292 -3.52 -10.99 -12.09
CA GLY A 292 -2.72 -11.38 -13.25
C GLY A 292 -1.27 -11.68 -12.88
N ASN A 293 -0.33 -10.92 -13.45
CA ASN A 293 1.11 -11.03 -13.19
C ASN A 293 1.59 -10.22 -11.97
N GLY A 294 0.66 -9.67 -11.18
CA GLY A 294 0.97 -8.92 -9.97
C GLY A 294 1.77 -9.76 -8.96
N LYS A 295 2.64 -9.10 -8.20
CA LYS A 295 3.54 -9.75 -7.23
C LYS A 295 3.67 -8.91 -5.97
N PHE A 296 3.71 -9.57 -4.82
CA PHE A 296 4.05 -8.94 -3.55
C PHE A 296 5.43 -8.26 -3.63
N GLY A 297 5.58 -7.11 -2.99
CA GLY A 297 6.79 -6.27 -3.06
C GLY A 297 6.99 -5.49 -4.36
N LYS A 298 6.15 -5.70 -5.38
CA LYS A 298 6.19 -4.96 -6.66
C LYS A 298 4.89 -4.25 -6.97
N SER A 299 3.78 -4.97 -6.87
CA SER A 299 2.44 -4.42 -7.07
C SER A 299 2.01 -3.64 -5.84
N ASP A 300 1.16 -2.66 -6.07
CA ASP A 300 0.87 -1.63 -5.09
C ASP A 300 -0.61 -1.22 -5.11
N VAL A 301 -1.16 -1.01 -3.92
CA VAL A 301 -2.53 -0.57 -3.67
C VAL A 301 -2.47 0.84 -3.12
N ASN A 302 -2.93 1.79 -3.93
CA ASN A 302 -2.94 3.21 -3.59
C ASN A 302 -4.37 3.75 -3.53
N ASN A 303 -4.54 4.91 -2.91
CA ASN A 303 -5.85 5.60 -2.83
C ASN A 303 -6.95 4.67 -2.31
N HIS A 304 -6.63 3.91 -1.27
CA HIS A 304 -7.52 2.89 -0.71
C HIS A 304 -8.57 3.53 0.18
N VAL A 305 -9.82 3.18 -0.06
CA VAL A 305 -10.96 3.50 0.80
C VAL A 305 -11.55 2.20 1.30
N ILE A 306 -11.85 2.13 2.59
CA ILE A 306 -12.44 0.95 3.23
C ILE A 306 -13.54 1.32 4.22
N GLY A 307 -14.61 0.53 4.22
CA GLY A 307 -15.74 0.73 5.12
C GLY A 307 -16.78 -0.38 4.99
N MET A 308 -17.90 -0.21 5.69
CA MET A 308 -19.01 -1.17 5.67
C MET A 308 -20.23 -0.56 4.99
N TRP A 309 -20.89 -1.34 4.14
CA TRP A 309 -22.28 -1.11 3.74
C TRP A 309 -23.15 -2.18 4.38
N ASP A 310 -23.88 -1.80 5.43
CA ASP A 310 -24.57 -2.75 6.32
C ASP A 310 -23.57 -3.81 6.85
N LYS A 311 -23.73 -5.08 6.48
CA LYS A 311 -22.84 -6.19 6.87
C LYS A 311 -21.70 -6.48 5.88
N TYR A 312 -21.61 -5.75 4.77
CA TYR A 312 -20.66 -6.03 3.69
C TYR A 312 -19.44 -5.13 3.79
N LEU A 313 -18.24 -5.72 3.74
CA LEU A 313 -17.00 -4.97 3.63
C LEU A 313 -16.86 -4.46 2.19
N VAL A 314 -16.64 -3.16 2.03
CA VAL A 314 -16.51 -2.49 0.74
C VAL A 314 -15.20 -1.73 0.67
N GLN A 315 -14.52 -1.85 -0.47
CA GLN A 315 -13.23 -1.22 -0.73
C GLN A 315 -13.19 -0.55 -2.11
N PHE A 316 -12.49 0.57 -2.21
CA PHE A 316 -12.16 1.24 -3.48
C PHE A 316 -10.68 1.56 -3.51
N TYR A 317 -9.98 1.31 -4.61
CA TYR A 317 -8.55 1.58 -4.69
C TYR A 317 -8.05 1.66 -6.12
N THR A 318 -6.86 2.25 -6.27
CA THR A 318 -6.02 2.07 -7.46
C THR A 318 -5.06 0.92 -7.24
N LEU A 319 -5.08 -0.05 -8.16
CA LEU A 319 -4.17 -1.18 -8.21
C LEU A 319 -3.12 -0.97 -9.31
N SER A 320 -1.87 -0.82 -8.92
CA SER A 320 -0.73 -0.70 -9.82
C SER A 320 0.07 -2.00 -9.81
N LEU A 321 -0.05 -2.82 -10.86
CA LEU A 321 0.58 -4.15 -10.87
C LEU A 321 2.11 -4.07 -11.06
N MET A 322 2.58 -3.13 -11.88
CA MET A 322 4.00 -2.89 -12.14
C MET A 322 4.26 -1.38 -12.24
N PRO A 323 4.36 -0.67 -11.10
CA PRO A 323 4.49 0.79 -11.07
C PRO A 323 5.69 1.35 -11.86
N SER A 324 6.76 0.55 -12.00
CA SER A 324 7.95 0.91 -12.78
C SER A 324 7.79 0.72 -14.29
N ASP A 325 6.72 0.07 -14.75
CA ASP A 325 6.45 -0.22 -16.15
C ASP A 325 5.28 0.61 -16.65
N SER A 326 5.58 1.71 -17.33
CA SER A 326 4.58 2.62 -17.91
C SER A 326 3.65 1.99 -18.95
N THR A 327 3.98 0.80 -19.46
CA THR A 327 3.11 0.07 -20.41
C THR A 327 1.96 -0.66 -19.69
N VAL A 328 2.09 -0.88 -18.38
CA VAL A 328 1.11 -1.58 -17.55
C VAL A 328 0.23 -0.54 -16.88
N LEU A 329 -0.98 -0.37 -17.41
CA LEU A 329 -1.91 0.61 -16.88
C LEU A 329 -2.39 0.21 -15.48
N PRO A 330 -2.43 1.16 -14.52
CA PRO A 330 -3.14 0.97 -13.27
C PRO A 330 -4.61 0.60 -13.50
N LYS A 331 -5.23 -0.02 -12.49
CA LYS A 331 -6.65 -0.37 -12.50
C LYS A 331 -7.35 0.38 -11.37
N ILE A 332 -8.55 0.89 -11.62
CA ILE A 332 -9.43 1.34 -10.55
C ILE A 332 -10.33 0.16 -10.20
N VAL A 333 -10.43 -0.12 -8.90
CA VAL A 333 -11.13 -1.29 -8.38
C VAL A 333 -12.17 -0.82 -7.39
N ALA A 334 -13.39 -1.34 -7.54
CA ALA A 334 -14.38 -1.40 -6.48
C ALA A 334 -14.55 -2.87 -6.07
N GLN A 335 -14.56 -3.13 -4.77
CA GLN A 335 -14.59 -4.46 -4.21
C GLN A 335 -15.66 -4.56 -3.13
N ILE A 336 -16.39 -5.68 -3.11
CA ILE A 336 -17.34 -6.02 -2.05
C ILE A 336 -17.16 -7.48 -1.62
N CYS A 337 -17.12 -7.73 -0.32
CA CYS A 337 -17.08 -9.08 0.24
C CYS A 337 -18.48 -9.50 0.69
N VAL A 338 -18.99 -10.61 0.16
CA VAL A 338 -20.33 -11.14 0.47
C VAL A 338 -20.27 -12.40 1.34
N PRO A 339 -21.36 -12.80 2.03
CA PRO A 339 -21.35 -13.98 2.88
C PRO A 339 -21.25 -15.33 2.15
N LYS A 340 -21.74 -15.40 0.91
CA LYS A 340 -21.74 -16.64 0.11
C LYS A 340 -20.60 -16.64 -0.91
N SER A 341 -20.08 -17.82 -1.22
CA SER A 341 -19.05 -17.99 -2.26
C SER A 341 -19.69 -18.34 -3.59
N TYR A 342 -19.31 -17.62 -4.65
CA TYR A 342 -19.64 -17.93 -6.04
C TYR A 342 -18.52 -18.71 -6.75
N GLY A 343 -17.41 -19.02 -6.05
CA GLY A 343 -16.23 -19.61 -6.69
C GLY A 343 -15.55 -18.61 -7.63
N GLY A 344 -15.08 -19.08 -8.78
CA GLY A 344 -14.45 -18.23 -9.79
C GLY A 344 -15.43 -17.82 -10.89
N ILE A 345 -15.65 -16.52 -11.06
CA ILE A 345 -16.42 -15.95 -12.20
C ILE A 345 -15.62 -14.80 -12.80
N TRP A 346 -15.55 -14.73 -14.13
CA TRP A 346 -14.93 -13.64 -14.84
C TRP A 346 -15.78 -13.23 -16.04
N ILE A 347 -16.31 -12.01 -15.99
CA ILE A 347 -17.12 -11.39 -17.03
C ILE A 347 -16.34 -10.19 -17.55
N ARG A 348 -16.00 -10.22 -18.83
CA ARG A 348 -15.21 -9.17 -19.46
C ARG A 348 -15.91 -8.63 -20.70
N PRO A 349 -15.79 -7.32 -20.99
CA PRO A 349 -16.20 -6.78 -22.27
C PRO A 349 -15.43 -7.43 -23.42
N LYS A 350 -16.10 -7.71 -24.53
CA LYS A 350 -15.46 -8.14 -25.77
C LYS A 350 -14.74 -6.95 -26.40
N SER A 351 -13.44 -7.07 -26.63
CA SER A 351 -12.70 -6.05 -27.38
C SER A 351 -13.17 -6.04 -28.85
N GLY A 352 -13.69 -4.89 -29.30
CA GLY A 352 -14.07 -4.69 -30.70
C GLY A 352 -12.88 -4.59 -31.67
N ASN A 353 -11.64 -4.55 -31.17
CA ASN A 353 -10.45 -4.33 -31.99
C ASN A 353 -9.52 -5.56 -31.93
N ILE A 354 -9.57 -6.37 -32.99
CA ILE A 354 -8.85 -7.65 -33.14
C ILE A 354 -7.32 -7.48 -33.05
N PHE A 355 -6.79 -6.28 -33.33
CA PHE A 355 -5.36 -5.96 -33.28
C PHE A 355 -4.82 -5.69 -31.86
N ASN A 356 -5.70 -5.51 -30.86
CA ASN A 356 -5.29 -5.31 -29.46
C ASN A 356 -5.30 -6.59 -28.62
N LYS A 357 -5.51 -7.75 -29.25
CA LYS A 357 -5.49 -9.09 -28.61
C LYS A 357 -4.17 -9.45 -27.91
N ASN A 358 -3.12 -8.64 -28.05
CA ASN A 358 -1.79 -8.93 -27.54
C ASN A 358 -1.34 -8.05 -26.35
N LEU A 359 -2.21 -7.19 -25.80
CA LEU A 359 -1.87 -6.34 -24.64
C LEU A 359 -2.46 -6.80 -23.31
N PHE A 360 -3.42 -7.72 -23.31
CA PHE A 360 -3.98 -8.34 -22.11
C PHE A 360 -3.93 -9.85 -22.29
N GLY A 361 -3.47 -10.60 -21.28
CA GLY A 361 -3.35 -12.05 -21.31
C GLY A 361 -4.73 -12.72 -21.44
N ASP A 362 -5.24 -12.80 -22.67
CA ASP A 362 -6.64 -13.09 -23.02
C ASP A 362 -7.11 -14.54 -22.81
N GLY A 363 -6.30 -15.37 -22.15
CA GLY A 363 -6.72 -16.70 -21.71
C GLY A 363 -7.53 -16.59 -20.43
N ALA A 364 -8.69 -17.23 -20.38
CA ALA A 364 -9.39 -17.45 -19.11
C ALA A 364 -8.43 -18.07 -18.08
N PRO A 365 -8.56 -17.74 -16.78
CA PRO A 365 -7.72 -18.37 -15.78
C PRO A 365 -7.83 -19.89 -15.87
N LYS A 366 -6.76 -20.59 -15.49
CA LYS A 366 -6.75 -22.04 -15.48
C LYS A 366 -7.93 -22.57 -14.65
N GLY A 367 -8.68 -23.52 -15.22
CA GLY A 367 -9.84 -24.14 -14.58
C GLY A 367 -11.18 -23.45 -14.87
N TYR A 368 -11.20 -22.37 -15.66
CA TYR A 368 -12.43 -21.71 -16.08
C TYR A 368 -12.96 -22.27 -17.39
N THR A 369 -14.26 -22.48 -17.46
CA THR A 369 -15.02 -22.83 -18.66
C THR A 369 -15.74 -21.60 -19.19
N LYS A 370 -15.82 -21.45 -20.51
CA LYS A 370 -16.60 -20.38 -21.15
C LYS A 370 -18.09 -20.75 -21.19
N TYR A 371 -18.95 -19.78 -20.88
CA TYR A 371 -20.40 -19.92 -20.92
C TYR A 371 -21.02 -18.91 -21.89
N GLU A 372 -22.09 -19.33 -22.56
CA GLU A 372 -22.95 -18.48 -23.38
C GLU A 372 -24.37 -18.59 -22.86
N PHE A 373 -25.09 -17.46 -22.86
CA PHE A 373 -26.45 -17.38 -22.34
C PHE A 373 -27.47 -17.34 -23.47
N GLU A 374 -28.74 -17.61 -23.17
CA GLU A 374 -29.87 -17.34 -24.09
C GLU A 374 -30.18 -15.83 -24.21
N TRP A 375 -29.14 -15.01 -24.20
CA TRP A 375 -29.18 -13.56 -24.35
C TRP A 375 -28.16 -13.15 -25.44
N PRO A 376 -28.55 -13.19 -26.74
CA PRO A 376 -27.62 -13.01 -27.85
C PRO A 376 -26.87 -11.67 -27.83
N ASP A 377 -27.54 -10.58 -27.46
CA ASP A 377 -26.91 -9.26 -27.41
C ASP A 377 -25.90 -9.12 -26.27
N PHE A 378 -26.11 -9.80 -25.14
CA PHE A 378 -25.11 -9.90 -24.09
C PHE A 378 -23.89 -10.69 -24.54
N ASN A 379 -24.09 -11.85 -25.17
CA ASN A 379 -22.98 -12.64 -25.70
C ASN A 379 -22.19 -11.89 -26.79
N LYS A 380 -22.77 -10.89 -27.47
CA LYS A 380 -22.01 -10.00 -28.39
C LYS A 380 -21.12 -9.01 -27.65
N ARG A 381 -21.50 -8.61 -26.43
CA ARG A 381 -20.85 -7.56 -25.64
C ARG A 381 -19.86 -8.11 -24.62
N TYR A 382 -20.10 -9.29 -24.07
CA TYR A 382 -19.30 -9.88 -22.99
C TYR A 382 -18.85 -11.31 -23.31
N ASP A 383 -17.68 -11.68 -22.80
CA ASP A 383 -17.31 -13.08 -22.58
C ASP A 383 -17.53 -13.41 -21.10
N VAL A 384 -18.10 -14.59 -20.81
CA VAL A 384 -18.31 -15.08 -19.45
C VAL A 384 -17.56 -16.40 -19.26
N TYR A 385 -16.80 -16.46 -18.18
CA TYR A 385 -16.06 -17.63 -17.77
C TYR A 385 -16.36 -17.92 -16.30
N ALA A 386 -16.49 -19.20 -15.95
CA ALA A 386 -16.66 -19.61 -14.56
C ALA A 386 -16.02 -20.96 -14.28
N THR A 387 -15.73 -21.22 -13.00
CA THR A 387 -15.26 -22.53 -12.54
C THR A 387 -16.40 -23.51 -12.27
N ASP A 388 -17.63 -23.01 -12.09
CA ASP A 388 -18.80 -23.78 -11.67
C ASP A 388 -20.06 -23.18 -12.32
N ALA A 389 -20.85 -24.02 -13.00
CA ALA A 389 -22.04 -23.59 -13.72
C ALA A 389 -23.21 -23.25 -12.80
N ASP A 390 -23.37 -23.98 -11.69
CA ASP A 390 -24.49 -23.80 -10.76
C ASP A 390 -24.33 -22.51 -9.95
N ARG A 391 -23.08 -22.19 -9.57
CA ARG A 391 -22.76 -20.91 -8.94
C ARG A 391 -22.90 -19.74 -9.90
N LEU A 392 -22.56 -19.93 -11.17
CA LEU A 392 -22.78 -18.91 -12.21
C LEU A 392 -24.27 -18.63 -12.40
N ALA A 393 -25.11 -19.66 -12.43
CA ALA A 393 -26.56 -19.55 -12.60
C ALA A 393 -27.26 -18.81 -11.45
N THR A 394 -26.63 -18.77 -10.27
CA THR A 394 -27.14 -18.09 -9.06
C THR A 394 -26.42 -16.77 -8.76
N PHE A 395 -25.63 -16.25 -9.71
CA PHE A 395 -24.93 -14.97 -9.55
C PHE A 395 -25.82 -13.78 -9.90
N GLU A 396 -26.20 -13.01 -8.88
CA GLU A 396 -27.19 -11.93 -8.98
C GLU A 396 -26.81 -10.82 -9.96
N LEU A 397 -25.50 -10.53 -10.11
CA LEU A 397 -25.05 -9.48 -11.03
C LEU A 397 -25.15 -9.87 -12.50
N LEU A 398 -25.44 -11.14 -12.83
CA LEU A 398 -25.77 -11.53 -14.21
C LEU A 398 -27.23 -11.24 -14.59
N ASN A 399 -28.01 -10.59 -13.73
CA ASN A 399 -29.36 -10.19 -14.11
C ASN A 399 -29.35 -9.17 -15.26
N PRO A 400 -30.30 -9.24 -16.21
CA PRO A 400 -30.28 -8.38 -17.39
C PRO A 400 -30.35 -6.87 -17.10
N GLY A 401 -31.05 -6.47 -16.02
CA GLY A 401 -31.18 -5.06 -15.65
C GLY A 401 -29.85 -4.46 -15.20
N PHE A 402 -29.10 -5.17 -14.36
CA PHE A 402 -27.77 -4.74 -13.94
C PHE A 402 -26.78 -4.71 -15.09
N MET A 403 -26.71 -5.78 -15.90
CA MET A 403 -25.75 -5.85 -17.01
C MET A 403 -26.04 -4.81 -18.11
N ALA A 404 -27.30 -4.49 -18.36
CA ALA A 404 -27.66 -3.38 -19.26
C ALA A 404 -27.19 -2.03 -18.69
N TYR A 405 -27.48 -1.78 -17.42
CA TYR A 405 -27.04 -0.55 -16.73
C TYR A 405 -25.50 -0.41 -16.73
N LEU A 406 -24.77 -1.50 -16.46
CA LEU A 406 -23.31 -1.51 -16.47
C LEU A 406 -22.77 -1.11 -17.85
N TYR A 407 -23.32 -1.69 -18.91
CA TYR A 407 -22.91 -1.37 -20.28
C TYR A 407 -23.19 0.08 -20.66
N ASP A 408 -24.39 0.59 -20.35
CA ASP A 408 -24.79 1.97 -20.67
C ASP A 408 -23.99 3.00 -19.85
N THR A 409 -23.52 2.61 -18.68
CA THR A 409 -22.73 3.45 -17.77
C THR A 409 -21.24 3.47 -18.16
N ASP A 410 -20.61 2.30 -18.29
CA ASP A 410 -19.24 2.14 -18.80
C ASP A 410 -19.01 0.71 -19.30
N GLY A 411 -19.04 0.55 -20.64
CA GLY A 411 -18.85 -0.74 -21.31
C GLY A 411 -17.45 -1.35 -21.17
N ASN A 412 -16.50 -0.72 -20.47
CA ASN A 412 -15.15 -1.25 -20.25
C ASN A 412 -14.95 -1.91 -18.88
N ILE A 413 -15.99 -2.01 -18.06
CA ILE A 413 -15.91 -2.61 -16.73
C ILE A 413 -15.90 -4.13 -16.83
N CYS A 414 -14.91 -4.74 -16.18
CA CYS A 414 -14.87 -6.16 -15.89
C CYS A 414 -15.54 -6.46 -14.55
N ILE A 415 -16.23 -7.60 -14.47
CA ILE A 415 -16.66 -8.20 -13.20
C ILE A 415 -15.80 -9.44 -12.98
N GLU A 416 -15.25 -9.57 -11.78
CA GLU A 416 -14.52 -10.76 -11.39
C GLU A 416 -14.91 -11.17 -9.99
N VAL A 417 -15.01 -12.48 -9.76
CA VAL A 417 -15.35 -13.05 -8.47
C VAL A 417 -14.29 -14.07 -8.09
N THR A 418 -13.72 -13.90 -6.90
CA THR A 418 -12.81 -14.86 -6.28
C THR A 418 -13.41 -15.32 -4.97
N ASP A 419 -14.01 -16.49 -4.99
CA ASP A 419 -14.80 -17.06 -3.89
C ASP A 419 -15.97 -16.14 -3.50
N ASN A 420 -15.83 -15.40 -2.41
CA ASN A 420 -16.87 -14.52 -1.87
C ASN A 420 -16.54 -13.02 -2.06
N ILE A 421 -15.48 -12.71 -2.81
CA ILE A 421 -15.07 -11.33 -3.10
C ILE A 421 -15.41 -11.01 -4.55
N ILE A 422 -16.20 -9.96 -4.74
CA ILE A 422 -16.59 -9.45 -6.06
C ILE A 422 -15.83 -8.17 -6.33
N TYR A 423 -15.22 -8.09 -7.51
CA TYR A 423 -14.52 -6.92 -8.03
C TYR A 423 -15.23 -6.38 -9.27
N LEU A 424 -15.41 -5.06 -9.30
CA LEU A 424 -15.63 -4.31 -10.52
C LEU A 424 -14.34 -3.55 -10.81
N TYR A 425 -13.81 -3.64 -12.02
CA TYR A 425 -12.59 -2.91 -12.35
C TYR A 425 -12.47 -2.54 -13.82
N LYS A 426 -11.66 -1.52 -14.09
CA LYS A 426 -11.19 -1.15 -15.43
C LYS A 426 -9.75 -0.67 -15.40
N ASN A 427 -9.08 -0.79 -16.54
CA ASN A 427 -7.75 -0.18 -16.73
C ASN A 427 -7.91 1.33 -16.91
N GLN A 428 -7.02 2.11 -16.31
CA GLN A 428 -7.05 3.56 -16.36
C GLN A 428 -5.61 4.11 -16.38
N LYS A 429 -5.31 5.02 -17.33
CA LYS A 429 -3.99 5.68 -17.38
C LYS A 429 -3.73 6.57 -16.16
N ALA A 430 -4.74 7.33 -15.76
CA ALA A 430 -4.73 8.14 -14.55
C ALA A 430 -6.15 8.13 -13.96
N ALA A 431 -6.26 7.71 -12.70
CA ALA A 431 -7.53 7.72 -12.01
C ALA A 431 -7.96 9.15 -11.73
N THR A 432 -9.18 9.50 -12.13
CA THR A 432 -9.79 10.77 -11.77
C THR A 432 -10.82 10.57 -10.68
N SER A 433 -11.14 11.63 -9.96
CA SER A 433 -12.21 11.60 -8.97
C SER A 433 -13.56 11.21 -9.58
N ALA A 434 -13.82 11.59 -10.85
CA ALA A 434 -15.01 11.18 -11.58
C ALA A 434 -15.04 9.65 -11.82
N ASP A 435 -13.89 9.03 -12.07
CA ASP A 435 -13.81 7.57 -12.19
C ASP A 435 -14.14 6.89 -10.86
N TYR A 436 -13.67 7.40 -9.73
CA TYR A 436 -14.04 6.84 -8.43
C TYR A 436 -15.53 6.98 -8.14
N GLN A 437 -16.13 8.13 -8.43
CA GLN A 437 -17.58 8.33 -8.27
C GLN A 437 -18.40 7.40 -9.16
N LEU A 438 -17.93 7.14 -10.38
CA LEU A 438 -18.50 6.14 -11.28
C LEU A 438 -18.45 4.75 -10.64
N MET A 439 -17.27 4.33 -10.15
CA MET A 439 -17.08 3.02 -9.51
C MET A 439 -17.92 2.86 -8.25
N VAL A 440 -18.07 3.91 -7.45
CA VAL A 440 -18.98 3.95 -6.29
C VAL A 440 -20.42 3.75 -6.74
N THR A 441 -20.88 4.49 -7.75
CA THR A 441 -22.26 4.40 -8.26
C THR A 441 -22.57 3.00 -8.79
N LEU A 442 -21.65 2.43 -9.57
CA LEU A 442 -21.75 1.07 -10.07
C LEU A 442 -21.82 0.05 -8.91
N MET A 443 -20.95 0.20 -7.91
CA MET A 443 -20.91 -0.70 -6.76
C MET A 443 -22.15 -0.56 -5.88
N GLN A 444 -22.71 0.64 -5.70
CA GLN A 444 -23.98 0.83 -4.99
C GLN A 444 -25.15 0.16 -5.69
N LYS A 445 -25.18 0.20 -7.03
CA LYS A 445 -26.18 -0.52 -7.81
C LYS A 445 -25.96 -2.03 -7.67
N ALA A 446 -24.73 -2.52 -7.78
CA ALA A 446 -24.39 -3.93 -7.59
C ALA A 446 -24.79 -4.43 -6.19
N TYR A 447 -24.50 -3.65 -5.15
CA TYR A 447 -24.89 -3.94 -3.78
C TYR A 447 -26.40 -4.16 -3.62
N LYS A 448 -27.25 -3.33 -4.23
CA LYS A 448 -28.70 -3.51 -4.20
C LYS A 448 -29.14 -4.82 -4.86
N GLU A 449 -28.50 -5.20 -5.97
CA GLU A 449 -28.81 -6.46 -6.66
C GLU A 449 -28.34 -7.68 -5.84
N LEU A 450 -27.22 -7.58 -5.13
CA LEU A 450 -26.68 -8.64 -4.27
C LEU A 450 -27.46 -8.86 -2.96
N GLN A 451 -28.46 -8.01 -2.68
CA GLN A 451 -29.37 -8.15 -1.55
C GLN A 451 -30.68 -8.87 -1.90
N LEU A 452 -30.96 -9.03 -3.19
CA LEU A 452 -32.10 -9.80 -3.71
C LEU A 452 -31.80 -11.30 -3.64
#